data_AF-A0A928U8P3-F1
#
_entry.id   AF-A0A928U8P3-F1
#
_cell.length_a   1.000
_cell.length_b   1.000
_cell.length_c   1.000
_cell.angle_alpha   90.00
_cell.angle_beta   90.00
_cell.angle_gamma   90.00
#
_symmetry.space_group_name_H-M   'P 1'
#
loop_
_entity.id
_entity.type
_entity.pdbx_description
1 polymer ?
#
loop_
_entity_poly.entity_id
_entity_poly.type
_entity_poly.pdbx_seq_one_letter_code
_entity_poly.pdbx_strand_id
1 'polypeptide(L)'
;MNKLMELYRDRIVGAISGLDRIRFRGTLRWLASERGMGTFMNQARILLKDFSGWVNGLTAQVRDSCESRAKDLGIEVRYLMSSGVDKEKLARQIAADKRITEGSICLLSVVEPCIAPMVKGNKASKKLELVMAPRKCVSLYHYFNDPVFGFGHVRIQSWAPFNIFICLNGRHWLERQLQARY
;
A
#
# COMPACT_ATOMS: atom_id res chain seq x y z
N MET A 1 26.57 15.61 -5.08
CA MET A 1 26.20 16.78 -4.25
C MET A 1 27.44 17.58 -3.84
N ASN A 2 28.46 16.96 -3.25
CA ASN A 2 29.68 17.65 -2.76
C ASN A 2 30.42 18.45 -3.85
N LYS A 3 30.63 17.90 -5.05
CA LYS A 3 31.32 18.61 -6.14
C LYS A 3 30.61 19.90 -6.60
N LEU A 4 29.28 19.94 -6.57
CA LEU A 4 28.50 21.12 -6.99
C LEU A 4 28.61 22.24 -5.95
N MET A 5 28.58 21.87 -4.67
CA MET A 5 28.77 22.79 -3.54
C MET A 5 30.18 23.38 -3.53
N GLU A 6 31.19 22.62 -3.93
CA GLU A 6 32.57 23.09 -4.06
C GLU A 6 32.74 24.04 -5.25
N LEU A 7 32.23 23.69 -6.42
CA LEU A 7 32.39 24.48 -7.66
C LEU A 7 31.66 25.83 -7.63
N TYR A 8 30.56 25.94 -6.89
CA TYR A 8 29.68 27.11 -6.90
C TYR A 8 29.46 27.72 -5.51
N ARG A 9 30.42 27.51 -4.59
CA ARG A 9 30.32 27.99 -3.19
C ARG A 9 29.88 29.45 -3.10
N ASP A 10 30.46 30.32 -3.93
CA ASP A 10 30.20 31.77 -3.88
C ASP A 10 28.86 32.17 -4.51
N ARG A 11 28.17 31.25 -5.19
CA ARG A 11 26.85 31.47 -5.82
C ARG A 11 25.71 30.74 -5.12
N ILE A 12 25.99 29.89 -4.14
CA ILE A 12 24.98 29.12 -3.40
C ILE A 12 24.71 29.81 -2.07
N VAL A 13 23.49 30.33 -1.89
CA VAL A 13 23.05 30.98 -0.65
C VAL A 13 22.67 29.97 0.44
N GLY A 14 22.30 28.75 0.04
CA GLY A 14 21.98 27.67 0.98
C GLY A 14 21.67 26.36 0.26
N ALA A 15 21.73 25.26 1.01
CA ALA A 15 21.37 23.94 0.53
C ALA A 15 20.34 23.32 1.48
N ILE A 16 19.25 22.83 0.92
CA ILE A 16 18.22 22.11 1.65
C ILE A 16 18.37 20.63 1.32
N SER A 17 18.40 19.78 2.36
CA SER A 17 18.48 18.34 2.22
C SER A 17 17.28 17.68 2.88
N GLY A 18 16.84 16.56 2.34
CA GLY A 18 15.67 15.84 2.83
C GLY A 18 15.58 14.45 2.23
N LEU A 19 14.75 13.62 2.86
CA LEU A 19 14.44 12.29 2.35
C LEU A 19 13.59 12.41 1.08
N ASP A 20 13.83 11.56 0.09
CA ASP A 20 12.98 11.51 -1.12
C ASP A 20 11.70 10.71 -0.82
N ARG A 21 11.85 9.40 -0.57
CA ARG A 21 10.73 8.49 -0.29
C ARG A 21 10.90 7.83 1.06
N ILE A 22 9.90 7.97 1.91
CA ILE A 22 9.83 7.29 3.21
C ILE A 22 8.75 6.22 3.09
N ARG A 23 9.11 4.97 3.37
CA ARG A 23 8.19 3.84 3.27
C ARG A 23 8.18 3.02 4.55
N PHE A 24 7.04 2.99 5.21
CA PHE A 24 6.78 2.06 6.31
C PHE A 24 6.13 0.80 5.77
N ARG A 25 6.54 -0.36 6.27
CA ARG A 25 5.96 -1.66 5.90
C ARG A 25 5.35 -2.32 7.12
N GLY A 26 4.03 -2.48 7.11
CA GLY A 26 3.29 -3.37 8.00
C GLY A 26 3.15 -4.74 7.35
N THR A 27 3.46 -5.79 8.08
CA THR A 27 3.24 -7.17 7.61
C THR A 27 3.08 -8.11 8.80
N LEU A 28 2.14 -9.03 8.72
CA LEU A 28 2.03 -10.13 9.67
C LEU A 28 3.13 -11.14 9.37
N ARG A 29 4.35 -10.86 9.86
CA ARG A 29 5.57 -11.61 9.50
C ARG A 29 5.42 -13.12 9.67
N TRP A 30 4.72 -13.55 10.72
CA TRP A 30 4.49 -14.97 10.95
C TRP A 30 3.71 -15.62 9.81
N LEU A 31 2.66 -14.95 9.32
CA LEU A 31 1.86 -15.41 8.18
C LEU A 31 2.55 -15.19 6.81
N ALA A 32 3.62 -14.39 6.78
CA ALA A 32 4.39 -14.10 5.57
C ALA A 32 5.44 -15.18 5.23
N SER A 33 5.19 -16.44 5.61
CA SER A 33 6.00 -17.59 5.26
C SER A 33 5.13 -18.84 5.11
N GLU A 34 5.56 -19.82 4.30
CA GLU A 34 4.84 -21.10 4.14
C GLU A 34 4.69 -21.82 5.48
N ARG A 35 5.79 -21.94 6.23
CA ARG A 35 5.81 -22.59 7.55
C ARG A 35 4.87 -21.90 8.53
N GLY A 36 4.93 -20.58 8.64
CA GLY A 36 4.13 -19.84 9.61
C GLY A 36 2.66 -19.79 9.25
N MET A 37 2.32 -19.62 7.97
CA MET A 37 0.94 -19.75 7.50
C MET A 37 0.40 -21.17 7.72
N GLY A 38 1.20 -22.21 7.43
CA GLY A 38 0.81 -23.59 7.68
C GLY A 38 0.59 -23.89 9.17
N THR A 39 1.45 -23.36 10.03
CA THR A 39 1.31 -23.47 11.50
C THR A 39 0.03 -22.81 11.98
N PHE A 40 -0.24 -21.60 11.51
CA PHE A 40 -1.46 -20.87 11.84
C PHE A 40 -2.71 -21.62 11.38
N MET A 41 -2.74 -22.08 10.12
CA MET A 41 -3.88 -22.83 9.59
C MET A 41 -4.16 -24.10 10.39
N ASN A 42 -3.11 -24.83 10.78
CA ASN A 42 -3.25 -26.02 11.60
C ASN A 42 -3.86 -25.70 12.98
N GLN A 43 -3.35 -24.66 13.65
CA GLN A 43 -3.89 -24.21 14.94
C GLN A 43 -5.33 -23.72 14.83
N ALA A 44 -5.66 -23.01 13.75
CA ALA A 44 -7.00 -22.52 13.45
C ALA A 44 -7.94 -23.59 12.87
N ARG A 45 -7.47 -24.84 12.73
CA ARG A 45 -8.21 -25.97 12.13
C ARG A 45 -8.76 -25.69 10.73
N ILE A 46 -8.03 -24.91 9.93
CA ILE A 46 -8.36 -24.60 8.54
C ILE A 46 -7.72 -25.66 7.64
N LEU A 47 -8.54 -26.46 6.97
CA LEU A 47 -8.05 -27.46 6.03
C LEU A 47 -7.52 -26.80 4.74
N LEU A 48 -6.52 -27.42 4.11
CA LEU A 48 -5.94 -26.89 2.86
C LEU A 48 -6.99 -26.73 1.74
N LYS A 49 -7.99 -27.62 1.67
CA LYS A 49 -9.10 -27.53 0.70
C LYS A 49 -10.00 -26.31 0.93
N ASP A 50 -10.09 -25.83 2.16
CA ASP A 50 -10.95 -24.71 2.57
C ASP A 50 -10.20 -23.37 2.58
N PHE A 51 -8.88 -23.40 2.34
CA PHE A 51 -8.01 -22.22 2.33
C PHE A 51 -8.57 -21.08 1.49
N SER A 52 -8.97 -21.38 0.25
CA SER A 52 -9.48 -20.38 -0.70
C SER A 52 -10.74 -19.71 -0.18
N GLY A 53 -11.68 -20.45 0.41
CA GLY A 53 -12.90 -19.88 0.98
C GLY A 53 -12.59 -18.98 2.16
N TRP A 54 -11.75 -19.45 3.09
CA TRP A 54 -11.33 -18.71 4.27
C TRP A 54 -10.69 -17.36 3.93
N VAL A 55 -9.66 -17.37 3.08
CA VAL A 55 -8.90 -16.15 2.75
C VAL A 55 -9.70 -15.20 1.84
N ASN A 56 -10.63 -15.71 1.01
CA ASN A 56 -11.57 -14.87 0.29
C ASN A 56 -12.52 -14.13 1.25
N GLY A 57 -12.98 -14.79 2.32
CA GLY A 57 -13.77 -14.16 3.38
C GLY A 57 -13.01 -13.02 4.06
N LEU A 58 -11.72 -13.23 4.40
CA LEU A 58 -10.88 -12.16 4.94
C LEU A 58 -10.64 -11.04 3.93
N THR A 59 -10.45 -11.40 2.65
CA THR A 59 -10.30 -10.43 1.57
C THR A 59 -11.51 -9.52 1.45
N ALA A 60 -12.72 -10.07 1.52
CA ALA A 60 -13.97 -9.31 1.52
C ALA A 60 -14.03 -8.37 2.72
N GLN A 61 -13.77 -8.88 3.94
CA GLN A 61 -13.78 -8.05 5.16
C GLN A 61 -12.82 -6.84 5.08
N VAL A 62 -11.59 -7.06 4.58
CA VAL A 62 -10.62 -5.96 4.42
C VAL A 62 -11.13 -4.92 3.44
N ARG A 63 -11.68 -5.37 2.30
CA ARG A 63 -12.22 -4.46 1.28
C ARG A 63 -13.42 -3.68 1.81
N ASP A 64 -14.38 -4.38 2.40
CA ASP A 64 -15.60 -3.77 2.94
C ASP A 64 -15.27 -2.75 4.03
N SER A 65 -14.30 -3.05 4.90
CA SER A 65 -13.82 -2.11 5.91
C SER A 65 -13.19 -0.85 5.30
N CYS A 66 -12.32 -1.01 4.28
CA CYS A 66 -11.74 0.15 3.60
C CYS A 66 -12.79 0.97 2.83
N GLU A 67 -13.71 0.31 2.14
CA GLU A 67 -14.79 0.97 1.40
C GLU A 67 -15.78 1.68 2.33
N SER A 68 -16.13 1.08 3.47
CA SER A 68 -16.92 1.73 4.52
C SER A 68 -16.21 2.97 5.06
N ARG A 69 -14.91 2.85 5.38
CA ARG A 69 -14.13 3.99 5.87
C ARG A 69 -14.06 5.11 4.84
N ALA A 70 -13.96 4.79 3.55
CA ALA A 70 -13.99 5.78 2.49
C ALA A 70 -15.34 6.50 2.39
N LYS A 71 -16.46 5.77 2.58
CA LYS A 71 -17.79 6.37 2.66
C LYS A 71 -17.91 7.33 3.84
N ASP A 72 -17.43 6.93 5.03
CA ASP A 72 -17.45 7.78 6.22
C ASP A 72 -16.65 9.08 6.04
N LEU A 73 -15.56 9.01 5.27
CA LEU A 73 -14.71 10.15 4.93
C LEU A 73 -15.26 11.00 3.78
N GLY A 74 -16.33 10.56 3.11
CA GLY A 74 -16.89 11.24 1.94
C GLY A 74 -15.94 11.24 0.72
N ILE A 75 -14.96 10.33 0.67
CA ILE A 75 -13.99 10.28 -0.43
C ILE A 75 -14.41 9.32 -1.53
N GLU A 76 -13.89 9.56 -2.71
CA GLU A 76 -14.22 8.73 -3.87
C GLU A 76 -13.66 7.33 -3.76
N VAL A 77 -14.48 6.32 -4.06
CA VAL A 77 -14.06 4.93 -4.23
C VAL A 77 -14.07 4.59 -5.71
N ARG A 78 -12.93 4.16 -6.27
CA ARG A 78 -12.82 3.84 -7.70
C ARG A 78 -12.04 2.53 -7.92
N TYR A 79 -12.63 1.61 -8.66
CA TYR A 79 -11.93 0.43 -9.17
C TYR A 79 -11.23 0.75 -10.50
N LEU A 80 -9.96 0.39 -10.62
CA LEU A 80 -9.14 0.60 -11.80
C LEU A 80 -9.01 -0.70 -12.59
N MET A 81 -9.31 -0.63 -13.88
CA MET A 81 -9.26 -1.79 -14.78
C MET A 81 -7.83 -2.23 -15.14
N SER A 82 -6.83 -1.37 -14.92
CA SER A 82 -5.43 -1.65 -15.25
C SER A 82 -4.49 -1.22 -14.12
N SER A 83 -3.53 -2.09 -13.79
CA SER A 83 -2.43 -1.76 -12.88
C SER A 83 -1.48 -0.71 -13.42
N GLY A 84 -1.47 -0.49 -14.75
CA GLY A 84 -0.62 0.50 -15.43
C GLY A 84 -1.11 1.94 -15.32
N VAL A 85 -2.31 2.18 -14.75
CA VAL A 85 -2.78 3.54 -14.46
C VAL A 85 -1.85 4.19 -13.44
N ASP A 86 -1.42 5.42 -13.74
CA ASP A 86 -0.70 6.26 -12.78
C ASP A 86 -1.67 6.76 -11.70
N LYS A 87 -1.67 6.03 -10.59
CA LYS A 87 -2.56 6.24 -9.44
C LYS A 87 -2.26 7.56 -8.73
N GLU A 88 -1.00 7.98 -8.69
CA GLU A 88 -0.62 9.24 -8.07
C GLU A 88 -1.13 10.41 -8.91
N LYS A 89 -0.89 10.39 -10.23
CA LYS A 89 -1.43 11.41 -11.13
C LYS A 89 -2.96 11.49 -11.03
N LEU A 90 -3.64 10.35 -11.02
CA LEU A 90 -5.09 10.29 -10.87
C LEU A 90 -5.56 10.85 -9.52
N ALA A 91 -4.91 10.51 -8.42
CA ALA A 91 -5.26 11.05 -7.11
C ALA A 91 -5.04 12.57 -7.04
N ARG A 92 -3.97 13.10 -7.64
CA ARG A 92 -3.74 14.55 -7.73
C ARG A 92 -4.79 15.26 -8.57
N GLN A 93 -5.25 14.65 -9.67
CA GLN A 93 -6.38 15.17 -10.46
C GLN A 93 -7.66 15.23 -9.62
N ILE A 94 -8.00 14.14 -8.92
CA ILE A 94 -9.18 14.10 -8.04
C ILE A 94 -9.09 15.18 -6.96
N ALA A 95 -7.91 15.38 -6.34
CA ALA A 95 -7.71 16.42 -5.35
C ALA A 95 -7.92 17.83 -5.92
N ALA A 96 -7.40 18.10 -7.13
CA ALA A 96 -7.57 19.38 -7.81
C ALA A 96 -9.05 19.63 -8.17
N ASP A 97 -9.71 18.67 -8.80
CA ASP A 97 -11.11 18.78 -9.24
C ASP A 97 -12.06 19.02 -8.07
N LYS A 98 -11.80 18.37 -6.93
CA LYS A 98 -12.59 18.50 -5.69
C LYS A 98 -12.09 19.59 -4.75
N ARG A 99 -11.04 20.34 -5.13
CA ARG A 99 -10.39 21.39 -4.33
C ARG A 99 -9.98 20.91 -2.92
N ILE A 100 -9.54 19.66 -2.81
CA ILE A 100 -9.06 19.06 -1.57
C ILE A 100 -7.62 19.54 -1.35
N THR A 101 -7.45 20.49 -0.43
CA THR A 101 -6.14 21.00 -0.04
C THR A 101 -5.51 20.21 1.09
N GLU A 102 -6.31 19.56 1.94
CA GLU A 102 -5.86 18.75 3.09
C GLU A 102 -6.82 17.58 3.37
N GLY A 103 -6.31 16.51 3.97
CA GLY A 103 -7.06 15.34 4.37
C GLY A 103 -7.10 14.20 3.34
N SER A 104 -8.12 13.36 3.43
CA SER A 104 -8.27 12.19 2.56
C SER A 104 -8.75 12.58 1.16
N ILE A 105 -8.21 11.94 0.12
CA ILE A 105 -8.50 12.28 -1.29
C ILE A 105 -9.40 11.23 -1.93
N CYS A 106 -8.93 9.98 -2.00
CA CYS A 106 -9.64 8.89 -2.66
C CYS A 106 -9.15 7.52 -2.19
N LEU A 107 -10.01 6.51 -2.39
CA LEU A 107 -9.69 5.09 -2.29
C LEU A 107 -9.73 4.48 -3.71
N LEU A 108 -8.55 4.10 -4.22
CA LEU A 108 -8.44 3.38 -5.49
C LEU A 108 -8.26 1.89 -5.22
N SER A 109 -8.89 1.03 -6.01
CA SER A 109 -8.70 -0.42 -5.94
C SER A 109 -8.26 -0.97 -7.29
N VAL A 110 -7.32 -1.90 -7.31
CA VAL A 110 -6.77 -2.45 -8.56
C VAL A 110 -6.23 -3.86 -8.37
N VAL A 111 -6.29 -4.70 -9.39
CA VAL A 111 -5.64 -6.02 -9.36
C VAL A 111 -4.16 -5.88 -9.72
N GLU A 112 -3.27 -6.33 -8.82
CA GLU A 112 -1.82 -6.26 -9.00
C GLU A 112 -1.14 -7.61 -8.70
N PRO A 113 0.02 -7.90 -9.33
CA PRO A 113 0.84 -9.05 -8.98
C PRO A 113 1.37 -8.97 -7.54
N CYS A 114 1.46 -10.12 -6.86
CA CYS A 114 2.08 -10.26 -5.55
C CYS A 114 2.63 -11.68 -5.34
N ILE A 115 3.50 -11.83 -4.33
CA ILE A 115 3.87 -13.13 -3.77
C ILE A 115 3.01 -13.33 -2.51
N ALA A 116 2.26 -14.42 -2.49
CA ALA A 116 1.31 -14.68 -1.43
C ALA A 116 1.03 -16.18 -1.26
N PRO A 117 0.48 -16.59 -0.11
CA PRO A 117 0.16 -17.98 0.16
C PRO A 117 -0.97 -18.45 -0.75
N MET A 118 -0.81 -19.66 -1.26
CA MET A 118 -1.73 -20.39 -2.11
C MET A 118 -1.71 -21.86 -1.75
N VAL A 119 -2.83 -22.53 -1.90
CA VAL A 119 -2.87 -24.00 -1.91
C VAL A 119 -2.82 -24.48 -3.36
N LYS A 120 -1.87 -25.36 -3.66
CA LYS A 120 -1.69 -25.99 -4.97
C LYS A 120 -1.71 -27.51 -4.83
N GLY A 121 -2.21 -28.19 -5.85
CA GLY A 121 -2.08 -29.65 -5.94
C GLY A 121 -0.69 -30.03 -6.42
N ASN A 122 -0.06 -30.99 -5.75
CA ASN A 122 1.20 -31.59 -6.18
C ASN A 122 0.92 -32.96 -6.82
N LYS A 123 1.28 -33.09 -8.11
CA LYS A 123 1.02 -34.30 -8.91
C LYS A 123 1.84 -35.50 -8.45
N ALA A 124 3.07 -35.28 -7.99
CA ALA A 124 3.96 -36.35 -7.55
C ALA A 124 3.52 -36.91 -6.20
N SER A 125 3.22 -36.04 -5.24
CA SER A 125 2.76 -36.45 -3.91
C SER A 125 1.27 -36.79 -3.84
N LYS A 126 0.48 -36.41 -4.87
CA LYS A 126 -0.99 -36.49 -4.92
C LYS A 126 -1.67 -35.79 -3.74
N LYS A 127 -1.03 -34.74 -3.19
CA LYS A 127 -1.51 -33.98 -2.03
C LYS A 127 -1.67 -32.50 -2.34
N LEU A 128 -2.46 -31.82 -1.52
CA LEU A 128 -2.49 -30.36 -1.47
C LEU A 128 -1.30 -29.86 -0.67
N GLU A 129 -0.69 -28.78 -1.15
CA GLU A 129 0.47 -28.14 -0.52
C GLU A 129 0.23 -26.63 -0.43
N LEU A 130 0.56 -26.06 0.72
CA LEU A 130 0.59 -24.63 0.93
C LEU A 130 1.93 -24.08 0.47
N VAL A 131 1.91 -23.13 -0.47
CA VAL A 131 3.10 -22.53 -1.06
C VAL A 131 2.99 -21.01 -1.13
N MET A 132 4.11 -20.32 -1.04
CA MET A 132 4.23 -18.91 -1.37
C MET A 132 4.50 -18.78 -2.86
N ALA A 133 3.56 -18.25 -3.62
CA ALA A 133 3.63 -18.23 -5.07
C ALA A 133 3.24 -16.88 -5.67
N PRO A 134 3.73 -16.57 -6.89
CA PRO A 134 3.20 -15.47 -7.68
C PRO A 134 1.72 -15.65 -7.95
N ARG A 135 0.95 -14.58 -7.70
CA ARG A 135 -0.47 -14.49 -7.98
C ARG A 135 -0.88 -13.05 -8.23
N LYS A 136 -2.18 -12.84 -8.44
CA LYS A 136 -2.79 -11.51 -8.42
C LYS A 136 -3.72 -11.38 -7.21
N CYS A 137 -3.80 -10.17 -6.68
CA CYS A 137 -4.77 -9.80 -5.64
C CYS A 137 -5.22 -8.35 -5.84
N VAL A 138 -6.32 -7.98 -5.20
CA VAL A 138 -6.71 -6.58 -5.16
C VAL A 138 -5.79 -5.85 -4.18
N SER A 139 -5.25 -4.72 -4.60
CA SER A 139 -4.57 -3.75 -3.75
C SER A 139 -5.45 -2.51 -3.64
N LEU A 140 -5.58 -2.01 -2.42
CA LEU A 140 -6.33 -0.81 -2.07
C LEU A 140 -5.33 0.31 -1.82
N TYR A 141 -5.61 1.49 -2.36
CA TYR A 141 -4.77 2.68 -2.25
C TYR A 141 -5.60 3.82 -1.69
N HIS A 142 -5.34 4.19 -0.45
CA HIS A 142 -5.91 5.39 0.16
C HIS A 142 -4.92 6.54 0.01
N TYR A 143 -5.24 7.50 -0.86
CA TYR A 143 -4.45 8.72 -1.05
C TYR A 143 -4.93 9.82 -0.13
N PHE A 144 -3.98 10.63 0.36
CA PHE A 144 -4.24 11.75 1.26
C PHE A 144 -3.24 12.89 1.03
N ASN A 145 -3.59 14.08 1.50
CA ASN A 145 -2.68 15.21 1.67
C ASN A 145 -2.67 15.60 3.14
N ASP A 146 -1.69 15.09 3.89
CA ASP A 146 -1.60 15.31 5.33
C ASP A 146 -1.13 16.75 5.63
N PRO A 147 -1.68 17.42 6.67
CA PRO A 147 -1.27 18.79 7.01
C PRO A 147 0.21 18.88 7.44
N VAL A 148 0.78 17.80 7.97
CA VAL A 148 2.18 17.75 8.42
C VAL A 148 3.08 17.14 7.35
N PHE A 149 2.70 15.97 6.81
CA PHE A 149 3.57 15.19 5.93
C PHE A 149 3.35 15.47 4.44
N GLY A 150 2.26 16.16 4.09
CA GLY A 150 1.86 16.43 2.71
C GLY A 150 1.33 15.18 1.99
N PHE A 151 1.47 15.18 0.66
CA PHE A 151 0.88 14.16 -0.19
C PHE A 151 1.51 12.77 0.04
N GLY A 152 0.65 11.77 0.26
CA GLY A 152 1.07 10.40 0.53
C GLY A 152 -0.04 9.39 0.24
N HIS A 153 0.27 8.11 0.47
CA HIS A 153 -0.73 7.06 0.37
C HIS A 153 -0.47 5.87 1.30
N VAL A 154 -1.55 5.15 1.60
CA VAL A 154 -1.51 3.81 2.18
C VAL A 154 -1.88 2.80 1.10
N ARG A 155 -1.02 1.80 0.88
CA ARG A 155 -1.30 0.64 0.02
C ARG A 155 -1.55 -0.59 0.87
N ILE A 156 -2.71 -1.21 0.73
CA ILE A 156 -3.12 -2.42 1.46
C ILE A 156 -3.32 -3.56 0.45
N GLN A 157 -2.58 -4.65 0.63
CA GLN A 157 -2.84 -5.90 -0.09
C GLN A 157 -4.03 -6.60 0.56
N SER A 158 -5.12 -6.83 -0.17
CA SER A 158 -6.32 -7.43 0.41
C SER A 158 -6.21 -8.95 0.63
N TRP A 159 -5.16 -9.59 0.12
CA TRP A 159 -4.87 -11.01 0.32
C TRP A 159 -3.82 -11.21 1.43
N ALA A 160 -3.89 -12.33 2.15
CA ALA A 160 -2.87 -12.71 3.12
C ALA A 160 -1.43 -12.61 2.52
N PRO A 161 -0.41 -12.17 3.27
CA PRO A 161 -0.41 -11.81 4.69
C PRO A 161 -0.81 -10.33 4.95
N PHE A 162 -1.59 -9.73 4.04
CA PHE A 162 -2.15 -8.39 4.18
C PHE A 162 -1.06 -7.30 4.35
N ASN A 163 -0.07 -7.31 3.46
CA ASN A 163 0.99 -6.31 3.49
C ASN A 163 0.41 -4.89 3.37
N ILE A 164 0.85 -4.00 4.26
CA ILE A 164 0.51 -2.59 4.26
C ILE A 164 1.78 -1.79 4.02
N PHE A 165 1.71 -0.81 3.12
CA PHE A 165 2.77 0.18 2.92
C PHE A 165 2.21 1.57 3.13
N ILE A 166 2.87 2.36 3.98
CA ILE A 166 2.61 3.80 4.10
C ILE A 166 3.76 4.51 3.39
N CYS A 167 3.44 5.26 2.35
CA CYS A 167 4.40 5.95 1.50
C CYS A 167 4.23 7.46 1.68
N LEU A 168 5.28 8.11 2.19
CA LEU A 168 5.37 9.56 2.33
C LEU A 168 6.52 10.09 1.45
N ASN A 169 6.46 11.37 1.12
CA ASN A 169 7.53 12.07 0.42
C ASN A 169 8.19 13.05 1.39
N GLY A 170 9.49 12.86 1.66
CA GLY A 170 10.19 13.72 2.62
C GLY A 170 10.37 15.16 2.12
N ARG A 171 10.29 15.40 0.81
CA ARG A 171 10.28 16.76 0.24
C ARG A 171 8.96 17.49 0.53
N HIS A 172 7.83 16.80 0.48
CA HIS A 172 6.54 17.39 0.86
C HIS A 172 6.48 17.67 2.37
N TRP A 173 7.04 16.78 3.19
CA TRP A 173 7.14 17.03 4.62
C TRP A 173 8.00 18.27 4.92
N LEU A 174 9.16 18.38 4.26
CA LEU A 174 10.03 19.55 4.36
C LEU A 174 9.35 20.84 3.87
N GLU A 175 8.62 20.78 2.77
CA GLU A 175 7.80 21.89 2.27
C GLU A 175 6.81 22.39 3.34
N ARG A 176 6.08 21.48 3.98
CA ARG A 176 5.15 21.82 5.09
C ARG A 176 5.88 22.45 6.28
N GLN A 177 7.05 21.94 6.64
CA GLN A 177 7.86 22.51 7.73
C GLN A 177 8.33 23.93 7.42
N LEU A 178 8.67 24.22 6.17
CA LEU A 178 9.07 25.56 5.75
C LEU A 178 7.87 26.51 5.74
N GLN A 179 6.70 26.07 5.26
CA GLN A 179 5.47 26.86 5.28
C GLN A 179 5.02 27.20 6.71
N ALA A 180 5.13 26.28 7.65
CA ALA A 180 4.72 26.47 9.04
C ALA A 180 5.64 27.41 9.85
N ARG A 181 6.80 27.80 9.31
CA ARG A 181 7.77 28.71 9.97
C ARG A 181 7.60 30.17 9.54
N TYR A 182 6.66 30.45 8.66
CA TYR A 182 6.24 31.79 8.23
C TYR A 182 4.77 32.00 8.58
#